data_AF-A0A7J2JT16-F1
#
_entry.id   AF-A0A7J2JT16-F1
#
_cell.length_a   1.000
_cell.length_b   1.000
_cell.length_c   1.000
_cell.angle_alpha   90.00
_cell.angle_beta   90.00
_cell.angle_gamma   90.00
#
_symmetry.space_group_name_H-M   'P 1'
#
loop_
_entity.id
_entity.type
_entity.pdbx_description
1 polymer ?
#
loop_
_entity_poly.entity_id
_entity_poly.type
_entity_poly.pdbx_seq_one_letter_code
_entity_poly.pdbx_strand_id
1 'polypeptide(L)'
;EGEDRSVEAVEDALANPLLEADISGAKAAVVNITCGPDLSLQEMKRVVETVVSALDPEANVIWGARIEDDLEGVVQVLLIVTGVTSPYIEELEGVVREEKREREAAVSPLEPTKPTIGIRRPAARSKKDILSDLGIEGV
;
A
#
# COMPACT_ATOMS: atom_id res chain seq x y z
N GLU A 1 -14.96 22.89 -4.61
CA GLU A 1 -16.33 22.36 -4.76
C GLU A 1 -16.50 21.89 -6.20
N GLY A 2 -16.67 20.59 -6.42
CA GLY A 2 -16.75 20.01 -7.75
C GLY A 2 -16.56 18.50 -7.70
N GLU A 3 -17.16 17.78 -8.66
CA GLU A 3 -17.13 16.31 -8.80
C GLU A 3 -15.69 15.76 -8.92
N ASP A 4 -14.73 16.62 -9.28
CA ASP A 4 -13.31 16.29 -9.43
C ASP A 4 -12.47 16.54 -8.17
N ARG A 5 -13.01 17.18 -7.11
CA ARG A 5 -12.24 17.52 -5.90
C ARG A 5 -11.60 16.29 -5.25
N SER A 6 -12.29 15.15 -5.33
CA SER A 6 -11.84 13.88 -4.80
C SER A 6 -10.65 13.33 -5.58
N VAL A 7 -10.66 13.47 -6.91
CA VAL A 7 -9.57 13.01 -7.77
C VAL A 7 -8.37 13.93 -7.61
N GLU A 8 -8.58 15.25 -7.61
CA GLU A 8 -7.55 16.26 -7.40
C GLU A 8 -6.87 16.07 -6.03
N ALA A 9 -7.62 15.82 -4.96
CA ALA A 9 -7.06 15.54 -3.63
C ALA A 9 -6.17 14.28 -3.60
N VAL A 10 -6.44 13.30 -4.46
CA VAL A 10 -5.61 12.08 -4.56
C VAL A 10 -4.36 12.34 -5.39
N GLU A 11 -4.48 13.06 -6.50
CA GLU A 11 -3.33 13.46 -7.30
C GLU A 11 -2.36 14.30 -6.46
N ASP A 12 -2.88 15.24 -5.67
CA ASP A 12 -2.11 16.02 -4.70
C ASP A 12 -1.47 15.14 -3.61
N ALA A 13 -2.18 14.12 -3.13
CA ALA A 13 -1.65 13.18 -2.14
C ALA A 13 -0.53 12.30 -2.71
N LEU A 14 -0.64 11.87 -3.97
CA LEU A 14 0.39 11.10 -4.68
C LEU A 14 1.60 11.95 -5.04
N ALA A 15 1.39 13.23 -5.36
CA ALA A 15 2.44 14.19 -5.64
C ALA A 15 3.07 14.81 -4.37
N ASN A 16 2.64 14.38 -3.18
CA ASN A 16 3.08 15.00 -1.93
C ASN A 16 4.58 14.78 -1.70
N PRO A 17 5.35 15.83 -1.37
CA PRO A 17 6.79 15.73 -1.13
C PRO A 17 7.21 14.80 0.02
N LEU A 18 6.28 14.34 0.87
CA LEU A 18 6.57 13.28 1.85
C LEU A 18 6.69 11.87 1.23
N LEU A 19 6.24 11.70 -0.02
CA LEU A 19 6.38 10.50 -0.85
C LEU A 19 7.65 10.59 -1.72
N GLU A 20 8.83 10.77 -1.12
CA GLU A 20 10.13 10.67 -1.83
C GLU A 20 10.53 9.20 -2.12
N ALA A 21 9.57 8.36 -2.49
CA ALA A 21 9.78 6.94 -2.79
C ALA A 21 8.98 6.54 -4.03
N ASP A 22 9.58 5.71 -4.88
CA ASP A 22 8.88 5.15 -6.01
C ASP A 22 7.83 4.14 -5.50
N ILE A 23 6.56 4.48 -5.68
CA ILE A 23 5.41 3.66 -5.26
C ILE A 23 5.01 2.62 -6.31
N SER A 24 5.56 2.68 -7.53
CA SER A 24 5.19 1.76 -8.61
C SER A 24 5.50 0.29 -8.28
N GLY A 25 6.53 0.04 -7.46
CA GLY A 25 6.93 -1.29 -7.00
C GLY A 25 6.27 -1.77 -5.70
N ALA A 26 5.34 -1.00 -5.15
CA ALA A 26 4.74 -1.31 -3.86
C ALA A 26 3.90 -2.58 -3.88
N LYS A 27 4.13 -3.49 -2.93
CA LYS A 27 3.45 -4.81 -2.87
C LYS A 27 2.14 -4.79 -2.10
N ALA A 28 1.97 -3.83 -1.20
CA ALA A 28 0.74 -3.67 -0.46
C ALA A 28 0.51 -2.23 -0.04
N ALA A 29 -0.75 -1.82 -0.06
CA ALA A 29 -1.17 -0.49 0.36
C ALA A 29 -2.45 -0.53 1.21
N VAL A 30 -2.58 0.44 2.10
CA VAL A 30 -3.80 0.70 2.88
C VAL A 30 -4.25 2.13 2.59
N VAL A 31 -5.50 2.28 2.20
CA VAL A 31 -6.13 3.56 1.88
C VAL A 31 -7.29 3.79 2.84
N ASN A 32 -7.28 4.90 3.55
CA ASN A 32 -8.42 5.31 4.35
C ASN A 32 -8.91 6.68 3.90
N ILE A 33 -10.18 6.76 3.53
CA ILE A 33 -10.84 7.98 3.08
C ILE A 33 -11.74 8.47 4.22
N THR A 34 -11.59 9.72 4.62
CA THR A 34 -12.49 10.38 5.56
C THR A 34 -13.12 11.57 4.85
N CYS A 35 -14.44 11.67 4.87
CA CYS A 35 -15.17 12.66 4.09
C CYS A 35 -16.46 13.09 4.79
N GLY A 36 -16.99 14.25 4.39
CA GLY A 36 -18.33 14.67 4.74
C GLY A 36 -19.43 13.85 4.07
N PRO A 37 -20.71 14.04 4.48
CA PRO A 37 -21.87 13.35 3.91
C PRO A 37 -22.17 13.75 2.46
N ASP A 38 -21.46 14.76 1.95
CA ASP A 38 -21.55 15.31 0.61
C ASP A 38 -20.73 14.53 -0.44
N LEU A 39 -19.93 13.54 -0.04
CA LEU A 39 -19.14 12.71 -0.96
C LEU A 39 -19.91 11.46 -1.41
N SER A 40 -20.00 11.27 -2.72
CA SER A 40 -20.66 10.10 -3.31
C SER A 40 -19.74 8.86 -3.32
N LEU A 41 -20.36 7.68 -3.33
CA LEU A 41 -19.63 6.41 -3.47
C LEU A 41 -18.87 6.32 -4.80
N GLN A 42 -19.39 6.94 -5.87
CA GLN A 42 -18.73 6.94 -7.17
C GLN A 42 -17.43 7.74 -7.15
N GLU A 43 -17.41 8.88 -6.48
CA GLU A 43 -16.20 9.68 -6.27
C GLU A 43 -15.16 8.90 -5.46
N MET A 44 -15.55 8.26 -4.35
CA MET A 44 -14.65 7.40 -3.57
C MET A 44 -14.07 6.25 -4.40
N LYS A 45 -14.87 5.67 -5.30
CA LYS A 45 -14.40 4.59 -6.18
C LYS A 45 -13.32 5.09 -7.13
N ARG A 46 -13.50 6.25 -7.75
CA ARG A 46 -12.49 6.86 -8.64
C ARG A 46 -11.18 7.11 -7.89
N VAL A 47 -11.25 7.60 -6.66
CA VAL A 47 -10.07 7.79 -5.77
C VAL A 47 -9.27 6.50 -5.62
N VAL A 48 -9.96 5.40 -5.27
CA VAL A 48 -9.31 4.11 -5.07
C VAL A 48 -8.71 3.58 -6.38
N GLU A 49 -9.42 3.73 -7.50
CA GLU A 49 -8.93 3.34 -8.82
C GLU A 49 -7.64 4.08 -9.21
N THR A 50 -7.55 5.38 -8.93
CA THR A 50 -6.35 6.19 -9.18
C THR A 50 -5.16 5.74 -8.31
N VAL A 51 -5.40 5.40 -7.04
CA VAL A 51 -4.32 4.88 -6.17
C VAL A 51 -3.86 3.51 -6.65
N VAL A 52 -4.78 2.62 -7.02
CA VAL A 52 -4.45 1.27 -7.50
C VAL A 52 -3.69 1.31 -8.82
N SER A 53 -4.00 2.24 -9.72
CA SER A 53 -3.30 2.37 -11.00
C SER A 53 -1.87 2.89 -10.87
N ALA A 54 -1.55 3.58 -9.78
CA ALA A 54 -0.21 4.05 -9.45
C ALA A 54 0.69 2.99 -8.78
N LEU A 55 0.12 1.88 -8.31
CA LEU A 55 0.81 0.79 -7.61
C LEU A 55 1.08 -0.41 -8.54
N ASP A 56 1.81 -1.41 -8.03
CA ASP A 56 2.07 -2.66 -8.75
C ASP A 56 0.73 -3.38 -9.06
N PRO A 57 0.55 -3.95 -10.26
CA PRO A 57 -0.69 -4.63 -10.63
C PRO A 57 -1.03 -5.84 -9.76
N GLU A 58 -0.06 -6.46 -9.11
CA GLU A 58 -0.24 -7.58 -8.17
C GLU A 58 -0.24 -7.11 -6.70
N ALA A 59 -0.27 -5.80 -6.45
CA ALA A 59 -0.31 -5.25 -5.10
C ALA A 59 -1.61 -5.59 -4.36
N ASN A 60 -1.48 -5.90 -3.07
CA ASN A 60 -2.63 -6.10 -2.19
C ASN A 60 -3.08 -4.76 -1.59
N VAL A 61 -4.28 -4.30 -1.95
CA VAL A 61 -4.81 -3.02 -1.49
C VAL A 61 -6.02 -3.21 -0.57
N ILE A 62 -5.95 -2.64 0.62
CA ILE A 62 -7.06 -2.57 1.57
C ILE A 62 -7.55 -1.12 1.57
N TRP A 63 -8.84 -0.92 1.34
CA TRP A 63 -9.43 0.41 1.36
C TRP A 63 -10.63 0.49 2.32
N GLY A 64 -10.84 1.67 2.89
CA GLY A 64 -11.97 1.96 3.77
C GLY A 64 -12.40 3.42 3.65
N ALA A 65 -13.65 3.68 4.02
CA ALA A 65 -14.22 5.03 4.04
C ALA A 65 -14.95 5.28 5.36
N ARG A 66 -14.82 6.51 5.88
CA ARG A 66 -15.55 7.02 7.03
C ARG A 66 -16.26 8.32 6.64
N ILE A 67 -17.51 8.45 7.07
CA ILE A 67 -18.29 9.68 6.93
C ILE A 67 -18.30 10.39 8.28
N GLU A 68 -17.95 11.66 8.29
CA GLU A 68 -17.92 12.53 9.48
C GLU A 68 -18.61 13.85 9.15
N ASP A 69 -19.67 14.19 9.90
CA ASP A 69 -20.53 15.35 9.61
C ASP A 69 -19.78 16.69 9.72
N ASP A 70 -18.71 16.73 10.52
CA ASP A 70 -17.87 17.92 10.72
C ASP A 70 -16.94 18.22 9.53
N LEU A 71 -16.81 17.30 8.57
CA LEU A 71 -15.95 17.41 7.38
C LEU A 71 -16.73 17.75 6.10
N GLU A 72 -17.80 18.54 6.23
CA GLU A 72 -18.56 19.04 5.09
C GLU A 72 -17.63 19.78 4.11
N GLY A 73 -17.61 19.33 2.85
CA GLY A 73 -16.76 19.94 1.82
C GLY A 73 -15.33 19.40 1.75
N VAL A 74 -14.87 18.64 2.76
CA VAL A 74 -13.46 18.24 2.93
C VAL A 74 -13.29 16.73 2.72
N VAL A 75 -12.25 16.37 1.96
CA VAL A 75 -11.83 14.98 1.77
C VAL A 75 -10.42 14.81 2.31
N GLN A 76 -10.23 13.85 3.21
CA GLN A 76 -8.93 13.47 3.74
C GLN A 76 -8.61 12.04 3.31
N VAL A 77 -7.45 11.87 2.67
CA VAL A 77 -6.96 10.56 2.22
C VAL A 77 -5.69 10.24 2.98
N LEU A 78 -5.70 9.11 3.70
CA LEU A 78 -4.51 8.52 4.30
C LEU A 78 -4.08 7.33 3.45
N LEU A 79 -2.88 7.43 2.89
CA LEU A 79 -2.25 6.38 2.09
C LEU A 79 -1.04 5.84 2.85
N ILE A 80 -1.03 4.53 3.09
CA ILE A 80 0.11 3.81 3.67
C ILE A 80 0.57 2.79 2.65
N VAL A 81 1.81 2.91 2.20
CA VAL A 81 2.39 2.05 1.16
C VAL A 81 3.55 1.24 1.74
N THR A 82 3.65 -0.02 1.37
CA THR A 82 4.71 -0.93 1.83
C THR A 82 5.37 -1.66 0.66
N GLY A 83 6.65 -1.99 0.83
CA GLY A 83 7.46 -2.56 -0.24
C GLY A 83 7.90 -1.53 -1.29
N VAL A 84 7.99 -0.26 -0.90
CA VAL A 84 8.57 0.80 -1.73
C VAL A 84 10.10 0.70 -1.73
N THR A 85 10.71 0.99 -2.87
CA THR A 85 12.17 1.14 -2.96
C THR A 85 12.49 2.62 -2.81
N SER A 86 13.16 2.99 -1.72
CA SER A 86 13.62 4.35 -1.49
C SER A 86 15.13 4.36 -1.32
N PRO A 87 15.85 5.30 -1.97
CA PRO A 87 17.30 5.41 -1.83
C PRO A 87 17.74 5.61 -0.37
N TYR A 88 16.88 6.18 0.48
CA TYR A 88 17.14 6.37 1.91
C TYR A 88 17.00 5.09 2.75
N ILE A 89 16.33 4.05 2.23
CA ILE A 89 16.17 2.75 2.92
C ILE A 89 17.34 1.81 2.59
N GLU A 90 17.92 1.89 1.40
CA GLU A 90 19.04 1.03 0.98
C GLU A 90 20.33 1.27 1.79
N GLU A 91 20.57 2.50 2.27
CA GLU A 91 21.73 2.81 3.12
C GLU A 91 21.73 2.06 4.46
N LEU A 92 20.55 1.71 5.00
CA LEU A 92 20.44 0.92 6.24
C LEU A 92 20.74 -0.57 6.02
N GLU A 93 20.44 -1.12 4.84
CA GLU A 93 20.74 -2.52 4.53
C GLU A 93 22.23 -2.80 4.32
N GLY A 94 23.00 -1.81 3.88
CA GLY A 94 24.44 -1.91 3.68
C GLY A 94 25.20 -2.12 5.00
N VAL A 95 24.81 -1.39 6.06
CA VAL A 95 25.46 -1.44 7.37
C VAL A 95 25.23 -2.79 8.08
N VAL A 96 24.02 -3.35 7.96
CA VAL A 96 23.68 -4.66 8.56
C VAL A 96 24.42 -5.81 7.85
N ARG A 97 24.71 -5.68 6.55
CA ARG A 97 25.49 -6.68 5.80
C ARG A 97 26.97 -6.69 6.19
N GLU A 98 27.56 -5.55 6.53
CA GLU A 98 28.96 -5.51 6.99
C GLU A 98 29.15 -6.14 8.38
N GLU A 99 28.29 -5.83 9.36
CA GLU A 99 28.37 -6.44 10.70
C GLU A 99 28.17 -7.97 10.67
N LYS A 100 27.30 -8.47 9.79
CA LYS A 100 27.04 -9.91 9.68
C LYS A 100 28.24 -10.66 9.11
N ARG A 101 28.98 -10.04 8.18
CA ARG A 101 30.14 -10.64 7.51
C ARG A 101 31.34 -10.77 8.45
N GLU A 102 31.49 -9.85 9.39
CA GLU A 102 32.54 -9.91 10.41
C GLU A 102 32.25 -10.98 11.48
N ARG A 103 30.96 -11.20 11.82
CA ARG A 103 30.54 -12.28 12.74
C ARG A 103 30.56 -13.68 12.09
N GLU A 104 30.26 -13.80 10.80
CA GLU A 104 30.30 -15.08 10.06
C GLU A 104 31.72 -15.62 9.84
N ALA A 105 32.74 -14.75 9.78
CA ALA A 105 34.13 -15.19 9.63
C ALA A 105 34.72 -15.87 10.89
N ALA A 106 34.07 -15.74 12.05
CA ALA A 106 34.56 -16.26 13.34
C ALA A 106 33.91 -17.58 13.80
N VAL A 107 32.93 -18.13 13.08
CA VAL A 107 32.20 -19.33 13.52
C VAL A 107 32.38 -20.48 12.52
N SER A 108 33.11 -21.52 12.94
CA SER A 108 33.27 -22.78 12.20
C SER A 108 31.91 -23.46 11.95
N PRO A 109 31.70 -24.15 10.81
CA PRO A 109 30.38 -24.68 10.45
C PRO A 109 29.96 -25.82 11.39
N LEU A 110 28.83 -25.66 12.08
CA LEU A 110 28.03 -26.76 12.61
C LEU A 110 26.85 -26.97 11.65
N GLU A 111 26.56 -28.22 11.29
CA GLU A 111 25.52 -28.57 10.32
C GLU A 111 24.12 -28.12 10.79
N PRO A 112 23.31 -27.48 9.93
CA PRO A 112 21.98 -27.02 10.31
C PRO A 112 20.97 -28.18 10.29
N THR A 113 20.47 -28.57 11.48
CA THR A 113 19.25 -29.36 11.59
C THR A 113 18.05 -28.49 11.22
N LYS A 114 17.25 -28.90 10.23
CA LYS A 114 16.04 -28.18 9.80
C LYS A 114 15.00 -28.12 10.92
N PRO A 115 14.51 -26.94 11.34
CA PRO A 115 13.31 -26.87 12.15
C PRO A 115 12.08 -26.98 11.24
N THR A 116 11.30 -28.04 11.41
CA THR A 116 9.95 -28.16 10.84
C THR A 116 9.01 -27.31 11.69
N ILE A 117 8.60 -26.14 11.19
CA ILE A 117 7.49 -25.38 11.77
C ILE A 117 6.38 -25.23 10.72
N GLY A 118 5.32 -26.01 10.90
CA GLY A 118 4.14 -26.01 10.04
C GLY A 118 3.21 -24.87 10.40
N ILE A 119 3.45 -23.68 9.85
CA ILE A 119 2.48 -22.58 9.91
C ILE A 119 1.55 -22.72 8.70
N ARG A 120 0.30 -23.13 8.95
CA ARG A 120 -0.78 -23.04 7.95
C ARG A 120 -1.06 -21.56 7.68
N ARG A 121 -0.73 -21.10 6.47
CA ARG A 121 -1.11 -19.77 5.98
C ARG A 121 -2.63 -19.75 5.77
N PRO A 122 -3.39 -18.78 6.32
CA PRO A 122 -4.74 -18.52 5.85
C PRO A 122 -4.68 -18.02 4.40
N ALA A 123 -5.67 -18.41 3.59
CA ALA A 123 -5.69 -18.13 2.16
C ALA A 123 -5.85 -16.62 1.90
N ALA A 124 -4.92 -16.06 1.13
CA ALA A 124 -5.05 -14.75 0.50
C ALA A 124 -6.12 -14.81 -0.60
N ARG A 125 -6.96 -13.77 -0.72
CA ARG A 125 -7.95 -13.65 -1.80
C ARG A 125 -7.38 -12.85 -2.96
N SER A 126 -7.69 -13.29 -4.17
CA SER A 126 -7.12 -12.78 -5.41
C SER A 126 -7.83 -11.51 -5.86
N LYS A 127 -7.12 -10.66 -6.60
CA LYS A 127 -7.63 -9.47 -7.30
C LYS A 127 -8.89 -9.78 -8.13
N LYS A 128 -8.97 -10.98 -8.72
CA LYS A 128 -10.16 -11.44 -9.45
C LYS A 128 -11.41 -11.59 -8.58
N ASP A 129 -11.23 -12.02 -7.33
CA ASP A 129 -12.35 -12.27 -6.40
C ASP A 129 -12.97 -10.95 -5.91
N ILE A 130 -12.17 -9.89 -5.81
CA ILE A 130 -12.64 -8.55 -5.41
C ILE A 130 -13.34 -7.85 -6.59
N LEU A 131 -12.78 -7.97 -7.79
CA LEU A 131 -13.37 -7.39 -9.01
C LEU A 131 -14.73 -8.03 -9.35
N SER A 132 -14.89 -9.34 -9.08
CA SER A 132 -16.17 -10.03 -9.26
C SER A 132 -17.23 -9.59 -8.25
N ASP A 133 -16.87 -9.38 -6.98
CA ASP A 133 -17.82 -8.90 -5.95
C ASP A 133 -18.28 -7.46 -6.23
N LEU A 134 -17.47 -6.68 -6.95
CA LEU A 134 -17.79 -5.31 -7.39
C LEU A 134 -18.52 -5.24 -8.74
N GLY A 135 -18.81 -6.39 -9.37
CA GLY A 135 -19.53 -6.44 -10.65
C GLY A 135 -18.76 -5.82 -11.83
N ILE A 136 -17.43 -5.75 -11.74
CA ILE A 136 -16.57 -5.19 -12.79
C ILE A 136 -15.98 -6.36 -13.59
N GLU A 137 -16.79 -6.92 -14.50
CA GLU A 137 -16.28 -7.91 -15.45
C GLU A 137 -15.77 -7.21 -16.71
N GLY A 138 -14.47 -7.40 -16.99
CA GLY A 138 -13.88 -7.17 -18.31
C GLY A 138 -13.01 -5.92 -18.44
N VAL A 139 -11.74 -6.04 -18.07
CA VAL A 139 -10.58 -5.48 -18.79
C VAL A 139 -9.44 -6.48 -18.74
#